data_AF-A0A840V4Q5-F1
#
_entry.id   AF-A0A840V4Q5-F1
#
_cell.length_a   1.000
_cell.length_b   1.000
_cell.length_c   1.000
_cell.angle_alpha   90.00
_cell.angle_beta   90.00
_cell.angle_gamma   90.00
#
_symmetry.space_group_name_H-M   'P 1'
#
loop_
_entity.id
_entity.type
_entity.pdbx_description
1 polymer ?
#
loop_
_entity_poly.entity_id
_entity_poly.type
_entity_poly.pdbx_seq_one_letter_code
_entity_poly.pdbx_strand_id
1 'polypeptide(L)'
;MIRKLMAAIACLFTGGKGGDDVQPASGSGDAGDKEEWVRELVWLPADAPENSFDCEVLDCRTVALRFTAGTFDKSIVESFNRLRADDGKGCIGTLPEDSFTVESDLRFPYNGTREDGVIFFAKKMEDKWDFYAYDSLLYIRRSWTGCLLHVVELRYTDSEVIVEKIHSNRQSVYGDPVFAREHVRFLIATHFGSTQLPFPIPPGIQQSATRDIALMGFNRYGRRAQFARQMEKHSLQSSDAG
;
A
#
# COMPACT_ATOMS: atom_id res chain seq x y z
N MET A 1 8.83 17.72 14.38
CA MET A 1 8.80 17.13 13.02
C MET A 1 7.67 16.10 12.84
N ILE A 2 7.35 15.27 13.84
CA ILE A 2 6.31 14.21 13.76
C ILE A 2 4.88 14.71 13.46
N ARG A 3 4.49 15.91 13.93
CA ARG A 3 3.16 16.49 13.64
C ARG A 3 2.93 16.85 12.16
N LYS A 4 3.98 17.09 11.36
CA LYS A 4 3.85 17.36 9.92
C LYS A 4 3.69 16.06 9.11
N LEU A 5 4.19 14.93 9.62
CA LEU A 5 4.07 13.62 8.97
C LEU A 5 2.64 13.06 9.09
N MET A 6 2.00 13.25 10.25
CA MET A 6 0.58 12.91 10.44
C MET A 6 -0.37 13.76 9.59
N ALA A 7 -0.07 15.05 9.41
CA ALA A 7 -0.84 15.92 8.51
C ALA A 7 -0.71 15.51 7.03
N ALA A 8 0.46 15.03 6.60
CA ALA A 8 0.65 14.50 5.24
C ALA A 8 -0.10 13.17 5.00
N ILE A 9 -0.26 12.34 6.04
CA ILE A 9 -1.08 11.12 6.02
C ILE A 9 -2.57 11.48 5.90
N ALA A 10 -3.04 12.53 6.56
CA ALA A 10 -4.39 13.07 6.38
C ALA A 10 -4.61 13.69 4.97
N CYS A 11 -3.61 14.38 4.42
CA CYS A 11 -3.70 14.98 3.08
C CYS A 11 -3.77 13.97 1.92
N LEU A 12 -3.42 12.69 2.13
CA LEU A 12 -3.64 11.63 1.13
C LEU A 12 -5.10 11.12 1.10
N PHE A 13 -5.96 11.61 2.00
CA PHE A 13 -7.40 11.29 2.04
C PHE A 13 -8.31 12.51 1.80
N THR A 14 -7.81 13.74 1.93
CA THR A 14 -8.62 14.95 1.73
C THR A 14 -8.39 15.57 0.34
N GLY A 15 -8.84 14.88 -0.70
CA GLY A 15 -9.18 15.53 -1.95
C GLY A 15 -10.48 16.32 -1.76
N GLY A 16 -10.44 17.43 -1.03
CA GLY A 16 -11.61 18.25 -0.69
C GLY A 16 -11.63 18.70 0.76
N LYS A 17 -11.91 19.97 0.98
CA LYS A 17 -11.97 20.63 2.30
C LYS A 17 -12.92 19.89 3.25
N GLY A 18 -12.41 19.50 4.41
CA GLY A 18 -13.19 18.99 5.53
C GLY A 18 -12.32 18.07 6.38
N GLY A 19 -11.93 18.53 7.57
CA GLY A 19 -11.23 17.67 8.51
C GLY A 19 -12.22 16.69 9.10
N ASP A 20 -11.98 15.40 8.91
CA ASP A 20 -12.57 14.34 9.71
C ASP A 20 -11.55 13.21 9.86
N ASP A 21 -11.11 13.02 11.10
CA ASP A 21 -10.21 11.95 11.52
C ASP A 21 -10.87 10.59 11.27
N VAL A 22 -10.11 9.63 10.73
CA VAL A 22 -10.47 8.20 10.79
C VAL A 22 -10.40 7.79 12.25
N GLN A 23 -11.52 7.85 12.96
CA GLN A 23 -11.63 7.32 14.31
C GLN A 23 -11.94 5.82 14.26
N PRO A 24 -11.24 4.97 15.03
CA PRO A 24 -11.71 3.62 15.30
C PRO A 24 -13.05 3.71 16.03
N ALA A 25 -14.00 2.84 15.66
CA ALA A 25 -15.33 2.80 16.27
C ALA A 25 -15.23 2.69 17.80
N SER A 26 -15.84 3.64 18.50
CA SER A 26 -15.85 3.74 19.95
C SER A 26 -16.79 2.71 20.57
N GLY A 27 -16.22 1.63 21.08
CA GLY A 27 -16.82 0.89 22.18
C GLY A 27 -16.73 1.73 23.45
N SER A 28 -17.85 1.93 24.15
CA SER A 28 -17.90 2.59 25.46
C SER A 28 -17.23 1.70 26.51
N GLY A 29 -15.94 1.95 26.75
CA GLY A 29 -15.11 1.29 27.74
C GLY A 29 -14.00 2.22 28.22
N ASP A 30 -13.59 2.03 29.46
CA ASP A 30 -12.75 2.87 30.30
C ASP A 30 -11.42 3.34 29.64
N ALA A 31 -10.91 4.50 30.05
CA ALA A 31 -9.75 5.16 29.41
C ALA A 31 -8.41 4.42 29.60
N GLY A 32 -8.39 3.32 30.37
CA GLY A 32 -7.24 2.43 30.56
C GLY A 32 -7.10 1.32 29.51
N ASP A 33 -8.17 0.98 28.78
CA ASP A 33 -8.23 -0.17 27.84
C ASP A 33 -7.91 0.20 26.38
N LYS A 34 -7.79 1.49 26.06
CA LYS A 34 -8.01 1.96 24.68
C LYS A 34 -6.96 1.55 23.65
N GLU A 35 -5.80 1.03 24.05
CA GLU A 35 -4.73 0.64 23.13
C GLU A 35 -3.94 -0.59 23.58
N GLU A 36 -4.59 -1.56 24.24
CA GLU A 36 -3.93 -2.82 24.66
C GLU A 36 -3.22 -3.53 23.49
N TRP A 37 -3.80 -3.45 22.30
CA TRP A 37 -3.24 -4.00 21.05
C TRP A 37 -1.85 -3.47 20.70
N VAL A 38 -1.44 -2.28 21.19
CA VAL A 38 -0.09 -1.74 20.94
C VAL A 38 0.98 -2.62 21.60
N ARG A 39 0.65 -3.26 22.73
CA ARG A 39 1.56 -4.20 23.42
C ARG A 39 1.75 -5.50 22.66
N GLU A 40 0.83 -5.82 21.75
CA GLU A 40 0.94 -6.99 20.86
C GLU A 40 1.80 -6.70 19.62
N LEU A 41 2.19 -5.44 19.37
CA LEU A 41 3.06 -5.08 18.25
C LEU A 41 4.53 -5.36 18.60
N VAL A 42 5.04 -6.48 18.11
CA VAL A 42 6.38 -6.95 18.43
C VAL A 42 7.22 -7.06 17.16
N TRP A 43 8.47 -6.59 17.24
CA TRP A 43 9.47 -6.87 16.22
C TRP A 43 9.95 -8.31 16.37
N LEU A 44 9.76 -9.09 15.33
CA LEU A 44 10.17 -10.48 15.23
C LEU A 44 11.52 -10.55 14.50
N PRO A 45 12.58 -11.04 15.18
CA PRO A 45 13.86 -11.32 14.54
C PRO A 45 13.72 -12.27 13.34
N ALA A 46 14.67 -12.24 12.41
CA ALA A 46 14.68 -13.10 11.21
C ALA A 46 14.75 -14.60 11.54
N ASP A 47 15.30 -14.96 12.69
CA ASP A 47 15.44 -16.35 13.17
C ASP A 47 14.29 -16.78 14.10
N ALA A 48 13.30 -15.92 14.36
CA ALA A 48 12.14 -16.26 15.17
C ALA A 48 11.26 -17.32 14.45
N PRO A 49 10.83 -18.41 15.13
CA PRO A 49 10.01 -19.46 14.51
C PRO A 49 8.71 -18.98 13.84
N GLU A 50 8.13 -17.90 14.37
CA GLU A 50 6.92 -17.26 13.87
C GLU A 50 7.16 -16.28 12.70
N ASN A 51 8.43 -15.98 12.38
CA ASN A 51 8.81 -15.12 11.28
C ASN A 51 9.20 -15.96 10.06
N SER A 52 8.41 -15.89 9.00
CA SER A 52 8.70 -16.58 7.73
C SER A 52 9.57 -15.76 6.76
N PHE A 53 10.06 -14.60 7.19
CA PHE A 53 10.87 -13.70 6.39
C PHE A 53 12.35 -13.78 6.79
N ASP A 54 13.22 -13.48 5.83
CA ASP A 54 14.68 -13.43 5.99
C ASP A 54 15.19 -12.15 6.67
N CYS A 55 14.28 -11.32 7.19
CA CYS A 55 14.56 -10.05 7.83
C CYS A 55 13.69 -9.85 9.06
N GLU A 56 14.10 -8.92 9.92
CA GLU A 56 13.30 -8.50 11.07
C GLU A 56 12.01 -7.80 10.59
N VAL A 57 10.87 -8.17 11.16
CA VAL A 57 9.56 -7.60 10.80
C VAL A 57 8.75 -7.21 12.03
N LEU A 58 7.96 -6.14 11.93
CA LEU A 58 6.94 -5.83 12.93
C LEU A 58 5.71 -6.68 12.65
N ASP A 59 5.25 -7.44 13.64
CA ASP A 59 3.96 -8.11 13.58
C ASP A 59 2.81 -7.11 13.78
N CYS A 60 2.07 -6.87 12.69
CA CYS A 60 0.94 -5.95 12.63
C CYS A 60 -0.40 -6.70 12.56
N ARG A 61 -0.42 -8.04 12.70
CA ARG A 61 -1.64 -8.86 12.53
C ARG A 61 -2.76 -8.44 13.46
N THR A 62 -2.45 -8.06 14.70
CA THR A 62 -3.43 -7.58 15.67
C THR A 62 -4.23 -6.39 15.15
N VAL A 63 -3.61 -5.48 14.39
CA VAL A 63 -4.31 -4.38 13.73
C VAL A 63 -4.94 -4.87 12.42
N ALA A 64 -4.14 -5.47 11.54
CA ALA A 64 -4.55 -5.80 10.18
C ALA A 64 -5.76 -6.73 10.09
N LEU A 65 -5.91 -7.65 11.06
CA LEU A 65 -6.95 -8.68 11.03
C LEU A 65 -8.12 -8.39 11.97
N ARG A 66 -7.93 -7.58 13.02
CA ARG A 66 -8.99 -7.29 14.01
C ARG A 66 -9.67 -5.94 13.78
N PHE A 67 -9.04 -5.00 13.08
CA PHE A 67 -9.64 -3.70 12.82
C PHE A 67 -10.61 -3.78 11.65
N THR A 68 -11.77 -3.16 11.82
CA THR A 68 -12.74 -2.93 10.75
C THR A 68 -12.48 -1.57 10.13
N ALA A 69 -12.40 -1.51 8.81
CA ALA A 69 -12.29 -0.24 8.12
C ALA A 69 -13.68 0.36 7.92
N GLY A 70 -13.84 1.62 8.30
CA GLY A 70 -15.07 2.37 8.10
C GLY A 70 -14.78 3.85 7.92
N THR A 71 -15.82 4.57 7.53
CA THR A 71 -15.81 6.03 7.41
C THR A 71 -17.20 6.55 7.78
N PHE A 72 -17.24 7.71 8.43
CA PHE A 72 -18.49 8.44 8.65
C PHE A 72 -18.83 9.37 7.48
N ASP A 73 -17.88 9.59 6.57
CA ASP A 73 -18.08 10.35 5.36
C ASP A 73 -18.90 9.54 4.35
N LYS A 74 -20.17 9.94 4.19
CA LYS A 74 -21.11 9.32 3.26
C LYS A 74 -20.61 9.38 1.81
N SER A 75 -19.87 10.42 1.42
CA SER A 75 -19.35 10.57 0.06
C SER A 75 -18.36 9.46 -0.29
N ILE A 76 -17.59 8.98 0.69
CA ILE A 76 -16.66 7.87 0.52
C ILE A 76 -17.42 6.54 0.38
N VAL A 77 -18.49 6.34 1.14
CA VAL A 77 -19.35 5.14 1.01
C VAL A 77 -20.02 5.10 -0.36
N GLU A 78 -20.57 6.23 -0.81
CA GLU A 78 -21.18 6.38 -2.13
C GLU A 78 -20.15 6.17 -3.25
N SER A 79 -18.97 6.76 -3.13
CA SER A 79 -17.86 6.57 -4.06
C SER A 79 -17.44 5.11 -4.12
N PHE A 80 -17.22 4.46 -2.97
CA PHE A 80 -16.88 3.04 -2.90
C PHE A 80 -17.93 2.20 -3.64
N ASN A 81 -19.22 2.38 -3.33
CA ASN A 81 -20.30 1.60 -3.95
C ASN A 81 -20.40 1.84 -5.46
N ARG A 82 -20.32 3.10 -5.90
CA ARG A 82 -20.35 3.47 -7.32
C ARG A 82 -19.18 2.85 -8.09
N LEU A 83 -17.97 2.91 -7.51
CA LEU A 83 -16.77 2.36 -8.13
C LEU A 83 -16.84 0.84 -8.25
N ARG A 84 -17.76 0.13 -7.57
CA ARG A 84 -17.90 -1.32 -7.72
C ARG A 84 -18.46 -1.78 -9.08
N ALA A 85 -18.97 -0.85 -9.90
CA ALA A 85 -19.39 -1.13 -11.27
C ALA A 85 -18.37 -0.67 -12.32
N ASP A 86 -17.21 -0.12 -11.90
CA ASP A 86 -16.17 0.40 -12.78
C ASP A 86 -15.35 -0.75 -13.40
N ASP A 87 -15.13 -0.70 -14.71
CA ASP A 87 -14.27 -1.64 -15.44
C ASP A 87 -12.85 -1.11 -15.65
N GLY A 88 -12.57 0.12 -15.22
CA GLY A 88 -11.25 0.74 -15.28
C GLY A 88 -10.86 1.29 -16.65
N LYS A 89 -11.70 1.18 -17.67
CA LYS A 89 -11.38 1.70 -19.02
C LYS A 89 -11.14 3.21 -19.04
N GLY A 90 -11.75 3.95 -18.11
CA GLY A 90 -11.50 5.38 -17.95
C GLY A 90 -10.05 5.74 -17.58
N CYS A 91 -9.24 4.76 -17.18
CA CYS A 91 -7.82 4.96 -16.87
C CYS A 91 -6.89 4.79 -18.06
N ILE A 92 -7.36 4.21 -19.17
CA ILE A 92 -6.54 3.92 -20.34
C ILE A 92 -5.92 5.23 -20.87
N GLY A 93 -4.61 5.22 -21.07
CA GLY A 93 -3.83 6.39 -21.51
C GLY A 93 -3.62 7.49 -20.47
N THR A 94 -4.07 7.31 -19.23
CA THR A 94 -3.88 8.27 -18.13
C THR A 94 -2.71 7.88 -17.23
N LEU A 95 -2.07 8.88 -16.61
CA LEU A 95 -1.07 8.70 -15.56
C LEU A 95 -1.59 9.28 -14.24
N PRO A 96 -1.01 8.87 -13.09
CA PRO A 96 -1.30 9.51 -11.82
C PRO A 96 -1.05 11.02 -11.85
N GLU A 97 -1.82 11.78 -11.07
CA GLU A 97 -1.54 13.20 -10.82
C GLU A 97 -0.15 13.37 -10.19
N ASP A 98 0.60 14.42 -10.56
CA ASP A 98 2.00 14.64 -10.14
C ASP A 98 2.84 13.35 -10.25
N SER A 99 2.75 12.70 -11.41
CA SER A 99 3.45 11.45 -11.67
C SER A 99 4.95 11.66 -11.86
N PHE A 100 5.70 10.67 -11.40
CA PHE A 100 7.09 10.48 -11.78
C PHE A 100 7.32 9.01 -12.12
N THR A 101 8.34 8.77 -12.93
CA THR A 101 8.66 7.45 -13.45
C THR A 101 9.87 6.88 -12.74
N VAL A 102 9.80 5.59 -12.43
CA VAL A 102 10.87 4.79 -11.87
C VAL A 102 11.09 3.60 -12.78
N GLU A 103 12.32 3.42 -13.27
CA GLU A 103 12.73 2.20 -13.97
C GLU A 103 12.76 1.04 -12.99
N SER A 104 12.36 -0.15 -13.43
CA SER A 104 12.25 -1.32 -12.58
C SER A 104 12.57 -2.61 -13.33
N ASP A 105 12.85 -3.63 -12.54
CA ASP A 105 13.14 -4.99 -13.00
C ASP A 105 12.36 -6.03 -12.19
N LEU A 106 11.28 -5.63 -11.50
CA LEU A 106 10.52 -6.55 -10.67
C LEU A 106 9.94 -7.66 -11.53
N ARG A 107 10.18 -8.91 -11.12
CA ARG A 107 9.71 -10.09 -11.83
C ARG A 107 8.74 -10.86 -10.97
N PHE A 108 7.65 -11.30 -11.58
CA PHE A 108 6.66 -12.15 -10.94
C PHE A 108 6.44 -13.38 -11.82
N PRO A 109 6.30 -14.57 -11.22
CA PRO A 109 5.91 -15.76 -11.97
C PRO A 109 4.61 -15.51 -12.74
N TYR A 110 4.58 -15.95 -13.99
CA TYR A 110 3.44 -15.80 -14.87
C TYR A 110 3.27 -17.08 -15.69
N ASN A 111 2.08 -17.67 -15.60
CA ASN A 111 1.70 -18.89 -16.33
C ASN A 111 0.31 -18.74 -16.98
N GLY A 112 -0.19 -17.50 -17.07
CA GLY A 112 -1.54 -17.20 -17.50
C GLY A 112 -1.61 -16.74 -18.95
N THR A 113 -2.85 -16.63 -19.45
CA THR A 113 -3.17 -15.84 -20.63
C THR A 113 -3.26 -14.37 -20.25
N ARG A 114 -2.88 -13.49 -21.17
CA ARG A 114 -3.01 -12.05 -20.96
C ARG A 114 -4.45 -11.68 -21.25
N GLU A 115 -5.14 -11.21 -20.23
CA GLU A 115 -6.52 -10.76 -20.34
C GLU A 115 -6.62 -9.32 -19.84
N ASP A 116 -7.22 -8.49 -20.68
CA ASP A 116 -7.55 -7.13 -20.35
C ASP A 116 -8.82 -7.12 -19.48
N GLY A 117 -8.87 -6.21 -18.50
CA GLY A 117 -10.02 -6.09 -17.61
C GLY A 117 -9.65 -5.89 -16.15
N VAL A 118 -10.63 -6.19 -15.30
CA VAL A 118 -10.49 -6.12 -13.84
C VAL A 118 -9.70 -7.33 -13.36
N ILE A 119 -8.52 -7.08 -12.79
CA ILE A 119 -7.68 -8.17 -12.26
C ILE A 119 -7.93 -8.39 -10.77
N PHE A 120 -8.02 -7.30 -10.02
CA PHE A 120 -8.39 -7.35 -8.62
C PHE A 120 -9.36 -6.23 -8.30
N PHE A 121 -10.32 -6.52 -7.44
CA PHE A 121 -11.34 -5.57 -7.08
C PHE A 121 -11.73 -5.70 -5.62
N ALA A 122 -11.79 -4.58 -4.93
CA ALA A 122 -12.14 -4.53 -3.52
C ALA A 122 -13.58 -5.02 -3.29
N LYS A 123 -13.75 -6.04 -2.44
CA LYS A 123 -15.08 -6.55 -2.05
C LYS A 123 -15.58 -5.91 -0.75
N LYS A 124 -14.66 -5.39 0.06
CA LYS A 124 -14.94 -4.75 1.34
C LYS A 124 -14.04 -3.54 1.53
N MET A 125 -14.36 -2.69 2.51
CA MET A 125 -13.63 -1.45 2.78
C MET A 125 -12.19 -1.67 3.29
N GLU A 126 -11.87 -2.86 3.81
CA GLU A 126 -10.52 -3.28 4.17
C GLU A 126 -9.67 -3.61 2.94
N ASP A 127 -10.27 -3.87 1.77
CA ASP A 127 -9.56 -3.97 0.51
C ASP A 127 -9.37 -2.56 -0.04
N LYS A 128 -8.14 -2.06 0.06
CA LYS A 128 -7.82 -0.65 -0.19
C LYS A 128 -7.57 -0.31 -1.66
N TRP A 129 -7.54 -1.32 -2.54
CA TRP A 129 -7.01 -1.20 -3.89
C TRP A 129 -7.87 -1.93 -4.92
N ASP A 130 -7.96 -1.35 -6.11
CA ASP A 130 -8.48 -1.98 -7.33
C ASP A 130 -7.38 -1.99 -8.40
N PHE A 131 -7.37 -3.04 -9.23
CA PHE A 131 -6.35 -3.30 -10.23
C PHE A 131 -7.01 -3.62 -11.57
N TYR A 132 -6.58 -2.92 -12.61
CA TYR A 132 -7.08 -3.09 -13.97
C TYR A 132 -5.91 -3.26 -14.92
N ALA A 133 -5.97 -4.23 -15.83
CA ALA A 133 -4.94 -4.44 -16.84
C ALA A 133 -5.49 -4.12 -18.23
N TYR A 134 -4.77 -3.31 -19.00
CA TYR A 134 -5.08 -2.99 -20.39
C TYR A 134 -3.79 -2.68 -21.13
N ASP A 135 -3.62 -3.17 -22.36
CA ASP A 135 -2.50 -2.75 -23.23
C ASP A 135 -1.10 -2.85 -22.59
N SER A 136 -0.82 -3.93 -21.84
CA SER A 136 0.44 -4.14 -21.09
C SER A 136 0.66 -3.13 -19.95
N LEU A 137 -0.39 -2.43 -19.53
CA LEU A 137 -0.37 -1.52 -18.40
C LEU A 137 -1.22 -2.10 -17.28
N LEU A 138 -0.73 -1.98 -16.05
CA LEU A 138 -1.48 -2.25 -14.84
C LEU A 138 -1.77 -0.94 -14.11
N TYR A 139 -3.05 -0.63 -13.98
CA TYR A 139 -3.58 0.55 -13.31
C TYR A 139 -3.97 0.17 -11.87
N ILE A 140 -3.40 0.87 -10.89
CA ILE A 140 -3.63 0.60 -9.47
C ILE A 140 -4.28 1.82 -8.81
N ARG A 141 -5.51 1.64 -8.33
CA ARG A 141 -6.36 2.70 -7.79
C ARG A 141 -6.74 2.46 -6.34
N ARG A 142 -6.98 3.55 -5.60
CA ARG A 142 -7.64 3.48 -4.30
C ARG A 142 -9.10 3.07 -4.47
N SER A 143 -9.53 2.03 -3.78
CA SER A 143 -10.90 1.49 -3.92
C SER A 143 -11.99 2.40 -3.35
N TRP A 144 -11.63 3.33 -2.47
CA TRP A 144 -12.55 4.26 -1.80
C TRP A 144 -12.77 5.52 -2.63
N THR A 145 -11.70 6.11 -3.13
CA THR A 145 -11.72 7.41 -3.83
C THR A 145 -11.63 7.28 -5.34
N GLY A 146 -11.18 6.13 -5.85
CA GLY A 146 -10.89 5.94 -7.26
C GLY A 146 -9.64 6.66 -7.75
N CYS A 147 -8.82 7.24 -6.86
CA CYS A 147 -7.58 7.90 -7.24
C CYS A 147 -6.60 6.89 -7.85
N LEU A 148 -6.12 7.17 -9.07
CA LEU A 148 -5.05 6.42 -9.72
C LEU A 148 -3.71 6.83 -9.11
N LEU A 149 -3.04 5.87 -8.46
CA LEU A 149 -1.78 6.14 -7.75
C LEU A 149 -0.58 5.50 -8.44
N HIS A 150 -0.78 4.40 -9.15
CA HIS A 150 0.27 3.77 -9.94
C HIS A 150 -0.24 3.35 -11.32
N VAL A 151 0.60 3.53 -12.33
CA VAL A 151 0.51 2.86 -13.63
C VAL A 151 1.82 2.13 -13.85
N VAL A 152 1.73 0.84 -14.13
CA VAL A 152 2.90 -0.03 -14.22
C VAL A 152 2.99 -0.59 -15.65
N GLU A 153 4.12 -0.36 -16.31
CA GLU A 153 4.41 -0.95 -17.62
C GLU A 153 4.91 -2.38 -17.44
N LEU A 154 4.25 -3.32 -18.13
CA LEU A 154 4.48 -4.74 -18.00
C LEU A 154 5.00 -5.32 -19.32
N ARG A 155 6.10 -6.06 -19.25
CA ARG A 155 6.55 -6.95 -20.31
C ARG A 155 6.36 -8.39 -19.89
N TYR A 156 5.71 -9.18 -20.75
CA TYR A 156 5.47 -10.59 -20.51
C TYR A 156 6.52 -11.43 -21.22
N THR A 157 6.91 -12.52 -20.57
CA THR A 157 7.67 -13.63 -21.15
C THR A 157 6.85 -14.91 -21.00
N ASP A 158 7.40 -16.05 -21.42
CA ASP A 158 6.72 -17.34 -21.30
C ASP A 158 6.50 -17.79 -19.83
N SER A 159 7.28 -17.25 -18.88
CA SER A 159 7.26 -17.68 -17.48
C SER A 159 7.17 -16.56 -16.45
N GLU A 160 7.31 -15.30 -16.88
CA GLU A 160 7.36 -14.14 -15.99
C GLU A 160 6.60 -12.95 -16.57
N VAL A 161 6.06 -12.13 -15.67
CA VAL A 161 5.73 -10.74 -15.97
C VAL A 161 6.77 -9.85 -15.32
N ILE A 162 7.32 -8.94 -16.11
CA ILE A 162 8.39 -8.02 -15.74
C ILE A 162 7.80 -6.62 -15.69
N VAL A 163 7.92 -5.96 -14.55
CA VAL A 163 7.61 -4.55 -14.39
C VAL A 163 8.80 -3.75 -14.92
N GLU A 164 8.63 -3.08 -16.05
CA GLU A 164 9.69 -2.29 -16.67
C GLU A 164 9.73 -0.86 -16.11
N LYS A 165 8.55 -0.25 -15.96
CA LYS A 165 8.42 1.10 -15.43
C LYS A 165 7.25 1.21 -14.47
N ILE A 166 7.42 2.10 -13.50
CA ILE A 166 6.40 2.44 -12.52
C ILE A 166 6.20 3.95 -12.58
N HIS A 167 5.01 4.38 -13.00
CA HIS A 167 4.56 5.75 -12.88
C HIS A 167 3.78 5.89 -11.58
N SER A 168 4.27 6.67 -10.62
CA SER A 168 3.63 6.83 -9.32
C SER A 168 3.27 8.27 -9.03
N ASN A 169 2.15 8.49 -8.35
CA ASN A 169 1.86 9.78 -7.73
C ASN A 169 2.93 10.10 -6.67
N ARG A 170 3.66 11.21 -6.84
CA ARG A 170 4.82 11.56 -6.01
C ARG A 170 4.49 11.64 -4.53
N GLN A 171 3.38 12.28 -4.15
CA GLN A 171 2.99 12.43 -2.75
C GLN A 171 2.75 11.09 -2.07
N SER A 172 2.07 10.16 -2.75
CA SER A 172 1.73 8.85 -2.19
C SER A 172 2.98 8.07 -1.80
N VAL A 173 4.07 8.17 -2.57
CA VAL A 173 5.33 7.43 -2.35
C VAL A 173 6.46 8.31 -1.83
N TYR A 174 6.15 9.48 -1.25
CA TYR A 174 7.13 10.41 -0.68
C TYR A 174 8.21 10.88 -1.67
N GLY A 175 7.92 10.82 -2.97
CA GLY A 175 8.87 11.09 -4.04
C GLY A 175 10.10 10.19 -4.05
N ASP A 176 10.06 9.06 -3.34
CA ASP A 176 11.18 8.13 -3.20
C ASP A 176 11.03 6.97 -4.20
N PRO A 177 11.96 6.85 -5.18
CA PRO A 177 11.92 5.78 -6.18
C PRO A 177 12.03 4.36 -5.61
N VAL A 178 12.83 4.17 -4.56
CA VAL A 178 13.02 2.86 -3.92
C VAL A 178 11.73 2.46 -3.21
N PHE A 179 11.13 3.40 -2.46
CA PHE A 179 9.85 3.15 -1.79
C PHE A 179 8.73 2.91 -2.81
N ALA A 180 8.69 3.63 -3.92
CA ALA A 180 7.72 3.41 -5.00
C ALA A 180 7.81 1.98 -5.57
N ARG A 181 9.04 1.51 -5.85
CA ARG A 181 9.30 0.15 -6.32
C ARG A 181 8.86 -0.90 -5.31
N GLU A 182 9.27 -0.79 -4.04
CA GLU A 182 8.90 -1.75 -2.99
C GLU A 182 7.40 -1.73 -2.67
N HIS A 183 6.77 -0.56 -2.77
CA HIS A 183 5.32 -0.44 -2.63
C HIS A 183 4.62 -1.25 -3.72
N VAL A 184 4.96 -1.03 -5.00
CA VAL A 184 4.35 -1.75 -6.11
C VAL A 184 4.63 -3.25 -6.02
N ARG A 185 5.84 -3.66 -5.61
CA ARG A 185 6.16 -5.06 -5.32
C ARG A 185 5.20 -5.65 -4.31
N PHE A 186 5.01 -4.97 -3.17
CA PHE A 186 4.09 -5.42 -2.13
C PHE A 186 2.66 -5.53 -2.65
N LEU A 187 2.18 -4.54 -3.40
CA LEU A 187 0.83 -4.57 -3.96
C LEU A 187 0.62 -5.74 -4.92
N ILE A 188 1.50 -5.94 -5.89
CA ILE A 188 1.37 -7.04 -6.86
C ILE A 188 1.50 -8.39 -6.13
N ALA A 189 2.54 -8.59 -5.31
CA ALA A 189 2.76 -9.87 -4.62
C ALA A 189 1.57 -10.29 -3.75
N THR A 190 1.00 -9.35 -2.99
CA THR A 190 -0.07 -9.64 -2.01
C THR A 190 -1.49 -9.68 -2.60
N HIS A 191 -1.68 -9.21 -3.84
CA HIS A 191 -3.00 -9.27 -4.51
C HIS A 191 -3.07 -10.38 -5.56
N PHE A 192 -1.94 -10.74 -6.17
CA PHE A 192 -1.90 -11.74 -7.25
C PHE A 192 -1.31 -13.08 -6.80
N GLY A 193 -0.31 -13.07 -5.91
CA GLY A 193 0.49 -14.26 -5.60
C GLY A 193 0.04 -15.08 -4.40
N SER A 194 -1.02 -14.67 -3.69
CA SER A 194 -1.35 -15.19 -2.33
C SER A 194 -0.16 -15.19 -1.35
N THR A 195 0.92 -14.48 -1.68
CA THR A 195 2.15 -14.41 -0.91
C THR A 195 1.99 -13.36 0.18
N GLN A 196 2.33 -13.73 1.42
CA GLN A 196 2.55 -12.74 2.46
C GLN A 196 3.89 -12.06 2.21
N LEU A 197 3.91 -10.74 2.26
CA LEU A 197 5.13 -9.94 2.18
C LEU A 197 5.04 -8.85 3.25
N PRO A 198 6.12 -8.48 3.95
CA PRO A 198 6.09 -7.31 4.81
C PRO A 198 5.98 -6.04 3.96
N PHE A 199 5.09 -5.12 4.33
CA PHE A 199 5.03 -3.83 3.63
C PHE A 199 6.28 -3.01 3.95
N PRO A 200 6.80 -2.23 2.98
CA PRO A 200 7.92 -1.34 3.23
C PRO A 200 7.48 -0.20 4.14
N ILE A 201 8.25 0.08 5.20
CA ILE A 201 8.07 1.29 6.00
C ILE A 201 8.66 2.48 5.24
N PRO A 202 7.90 3.57 5.02
CA PRO A 202 8.41 4.78 4.39
C PRO A 202 9.69 5.34 5.02
N PRO A 203 10.52 6.01 4.23
CA PRO A 203 11.72 6.66 4.75
C PRO A 203 11.38 7.68 5.85
N GLY A 204 12.22 7.72 6.89
CA GLY A 204 12.10 8.68 7.99
C GLY A 204 11.19 8.27 9.15
N ILE A 205 10.43 7.18 9.03
CA ILE A 205 9.67 6.60 10.15
C ILE A 205 10.60 5.78 11.04
N GLN A 206 10.60 6.08 12.34
CA GLN A 206 11.42 5.40 13.32
C GLN A 206 10.84 4.02 13.67
N GLN A 207 11.71 3.03 13.85
CA GLN A 207 11.33 1.66 14.17
C GLN A 207 10.54 1.56 15.49
N SER A 208 10.83 2.46 16.44
CA SER A 208 10.13 2.55 17.73
C SER A 208 8.69 3.06 17.62
N ALA A 209 8.28 3.63 16.48
CA ALA A 209 6.91 4.13 16.26
C ALA A 209 5.96 2.99 15.80
N THR A 210 5.97 1.85 16.51
CA THR A 210 5.24 0.63 16.12
C THR A 210 3.75 0.87 15.90
N ARG A 211 3.12 1.62 16.80
CA ARG A 211 1.72 2.05 16.70
C ARG A 211 1.43 2.75 15.37
N ASP A 212 2.24 3.75 15.02
CA ASP A 212 2.04 4.56 13.83
C ASP A 212 2.31 3.75 12.56
N ILE A 213 3.31 2.86 12.59
CA ILE A 213 3.62 1.93 11.49
C ILE A 213 2.42 1.01 11.23
N ALA A 214 1.85 0.39 12.27
CA ALA A 214 0.73 -0.54 12.12
C ALA A 214 -0.53 0.15 11.59
N LEU A 215 -0.87 1.33 12.13
CA LEU A 215 -2.03 2.11 11.67
C LEU A 215 -1.84 2.62 10.24
N MET A 216 -0.64 3.09 9.89
CA MET A 216 -0.31 3.46 8.51
C MET A 216 -0.44 2.26 7.57
N GLY A 217 0.08 1.10 7.97
CA GLY A 217 -0.05 -0.14 7.24
C GLY A 217 -1.51 -0.48 6.96
N PHE A 218 -2.36 -0.46 7.99
CA PHE A 218 -3.79 -0.74 7.83
C PHE A 218 -4.52 0.30 6.96
N ASN A 219 -4.22 1.58 7.11
CA ASN A 219 -4.84 2.62 6.27
C ASN A 219 -4.45 2.47 4.79
N ARG A 220 -3.20 2.07 4.54
CA ARG A 220 -2.64 1.97 3.20
C ARG A 220 -2.95 0.64 2.52
N TYR A 221 -2.84 -0.48 3.23
CA TYR A 221 -2.93 -1.83 2.67
C TYR A 221 -4.04 -2.69 3.30
N GLY A 222 -4.71 -2.18 4.34
CA GLY A 222 -5.80 -2.88 5.02
C GLY A 222 -5.35 -4.20 5.62
N ARG A 223 -6.15 -5.25 5.41
CA ARG A 223 -5.90 -6.60 5.93
C ARG A 223 -4.63 -7.30 5.41
N ARG A 224 -3.98 -6.72 4.39
CA ARG A 224 -2.71 -7.23 3.86
C ARG A 224 -1.50 -6.70 4.62
N ALA A 225 -1.64 -5.65 5.44
CA ALA A 225 -0.55 -5.08 6.25
C ALA A 225 -0.26 -5.91 7.51
N GLN A 226 -0.08 -7.23 7.36
CA GLN A 226 0.14 -8.13 8.49
C GLN A 226 1.55 -8.02 9.07
N PHE A 227 2.53 -7.65 8.25
CA PHE A 227 3.91 -7.47 8.67
C PHE A 227 4.49 -6.20 8.05
N ALA A 228 5.38 -5.51 8.77
CA ALA A 228 6.11 -4.35 8.27
C ALA A 228 7.60 -4.61 8.31
N ARG A 229 8.35 -4.12 7.32
CA ARG A 229 9.82 -4.16 7.35
C ARG A 229 10.40 -2.78 7.18
N GLN A 230 11.53 -2.52 7.84
CA GLN A 230 12.30 -1.33 7.56
C GLN A 230 12.97 -1.47 6.20
N MET A 231 12.99 -0.40 5.41
CA MET A 231 13.77 -0.40 4.19
C MET A 231 15.25 -0.23 4.53
N GLU A 232 16.11 -1.00 3.86
CA GLU A 232 17.55 -0.78 3.96
C GLU A 232 17.88 0.64 3.50
N LYS A 233 18.71 1.33 4.27
CA LYS A 233 19.29 2.60 3.82
C LYS A 233 20.26 2.25 2.70
N HIS A 234 19.87 2.45 1.46
CA HIS A 234 20.85 2.43 0.37
C HIS A 234 21.79 3.62 0.58
N SER A 235 23.01 3.32 1.05
CA SER A 235 24.14 4.22 0.92
C SER A 235 24.31 4.49 -0.56
N LEU A 236 23.95 5.70 -1.02
CA LEU A 236 24.38 6.17 -2.33
C LEU A 236 25.91 6.25 -2.28
N GLN A 237 26.60 5.18 -2.65
CA GLN A 237 27.99 5.27 -3.04
C GLN A 237 28.01 5.96 -4.39
N SER A 238 28.18 7.28 -4.36
CA SER A 238 28.72 8.02 -5.49
C SER A 238 30.13 7.49 -5.75
N SER A 239 30.24 6.49 -6.62
CA SER A 239 31.49 6.25 -7.33
C SER A 239 31.67 7.43 -8.28
N ASP A 240 32.37 8.45 -7.79
CA ASP A 240 32.97 9.46 -8.65
C ASP A 240 33.80 8.72 -9.72
N ALA A 241 33.41 8.93 -10.97
CA ALA A 241 34.11 8.44 -12.14
C ALA A 241 35.52 9.06 -12.17
N GLY A 242 36.52 8.20 -12.37
CA GLY A 242 37.86 8.60 -12.76
C GLY A 242 37.94 9.07 -14.20
#